data_AF-A0A377PKN4-F1
#
_entry.id   AF-A0A377PKN4-F1
#
_cell.length_a   1.000
_cell.length_b   1.000
_cell.length_c   1.000
_cell.angle_alpha   90.00
_cell.angle_beta   90.00
_cell.angle_gamma   90.00
#
_symmetry.space_group_name_H-M   'P 1'
#
loop_
_entity.id
_entity.type
_entity.pdbx_description
1 polymer ?
#
loop_
_entity_poly.entity_id
_entity_poly.type
_entity_poly.pdbx_seq_one_letter_code
_entity_poly.pdbx_strand_id
1 'polypeptide(L)'
;MNNKHYNILGVLDQSVSPLELEMALQTALQSAFTEHEFYLDYQAQCNINGTLLGAEALVRWRHPQQGTLLPYDFLDSLERFGLMHALNLWIADNVCQLLQRVHREISPDLILSFNLPLAQLYTTEFSEQIGNVLQRYDIPANRLVIELLGIMICLAIR
;
A
#
# COMPACT_ATOMS: atom_id res chain seq x y z
N MET A 1 23.80 -10.95 5.40
CA MET A 1 22.41 -10.80 5.90
C MET A 1 22.11 -9.30 5.89
N ASN A 2 21.05 -8.90 5.19
CA ASN A 2 20.86 -7.52 4.75
C ASN A 2 20.31 -6.65 5.90
N ASN A 3 21.14 -5.75 6.46
CA ASN A 3 20.83 -4.90 7.63
C ASN A 3 19.70 -3.89 7.42
N LYS A 4 19.03 -3.85 6.25
CA LYS A 4 17.98 -2.86 5.96
C LYS A 4 16.73 -3.03 6.84
N HIS A 5 16.31 -4.26 7.12
CA HIS A 5 15.08 -4.54 7.88
C HIS A 5 15.14 -4.02 9.32
N TYR A 6 16.33 -4.02 9.91
CA TYR A 6 16.54 -3.61 11.30
C TYR A 6 16.67 -2.10 11.47
N ASN A 7 16.97 -1.38 10.39
CA ASN A 7 16.92 0.06 10.43
C ASN A 7 15.50 0.54 10.76
N ILE A 8 14.44 -0.11 10.25
CA ILE A 8 13.04 0.27 10.48
C ILE A 8 12.74 0.47 11.97
N LEU A 9 13.28 -0.41 12.82
CA LEU A 9 13.00 -0.40 14.26
C LEU A 9 13.71 0.71 15.04
N GLY A 10 14.64 1.44 14.43
CA GLY A 10 15.42 2.49 15.12
C GLY A 10 16.27 1.96 16.29
N VAL A 11 16.50 0.65 16.37
CA VAL A 11 17.27 0.01 17.45
C VAL A 11 18.76 0.11 17.14
N LEU A 12 19.48 0.91 17.93
CA LEU A 12 20.95 1.06 17.87
C LEU A 12 21.70 0.13 18.82
N ASP A 13 20.99 -0.73 19.56
CA ASP A 13 21.57 -1.59 20.59
C ASP A 13 21.98 -2.97 20.03
N GLN A 14 23.30 -3.25 20.07
CA GLN A 14 23.89 -4.50 19.57
C GLN A 14 23.70 -5.69 20.52
N SER A 15 23.03 -5.50 21.67
CA SER A 15 22.73 -6.57 22.63
C SER A 15 21.45 -7.36 22.32
N VAL A 16 20.63 -6.89 21.38
CA VAL A 16 19.35 -7.52 21.01
C VAL A 16 19.57 -8.66 20.03
N SER A 17 18.95 -9.82 20.28
CA SER A 17 19.05 -10.96 19.38
C SER A 17 18.28 -10.72 18.07
N PRO A 18 18.70 -11.33 16.94
CA PRO A 18 17.98 -11.22 15.67
C PRO A 18 16.50 -11.63 15.74
N LEU A 19 16.18 -12.62 16.58
CA LEU A 19 14.80 -13.11 16.76
C LEU A 19 13.92 -12.07 17.47
N GLU A 20 14.42 -11.45 18.53
CA GLU A 20 13.71 -10.38 19.25
C GLU A 20 13.42 -9.20 18.32
N LEU A 21 14.39 -8.87 17.47
CA LEU A 21 14.27 -7.79 16.51
C LEU A 21 13.23 -8.12 15.42
N GLU A 22 13.17 -9.37 14.97
CA GLU A 22 12.15 -9.82 14.01
C GLU A 22 10.73 -9.78 14.61
N MET A 23 10.56 -10.24 15.86
CA MET A 23 9.29 -10.16 16.58
C MET A 23 8.83 -8.71 16.81
N ALA A 24 9.76 -7.82 17.13
CA ALA A 24 9.47 -6.39 17.29
C ALA A 24 8.97 -5.78 15.98
N LEU A 25 9.60 -6.11 14.84
CA LEU A 25 9.17 -5.60 13.53
C LEU A 25 7.79 -6.12 13.14
N GLN A 26 7.52 -7.40 13.35
CA GLN A 26 6.20 -7.97 13.10
C GLN A 26 5.13 -7.26 13.94
N THR A 27 5.40 -7.04 15.23
CA THR A 27 4.49 -6.32 16.13
C THR A 27 4.25 -4.89 15.65
N ALA A 28 5.31 -4.16 15.29
CA ALA A 28 5.20 -2.80 14.78
C ALA A 28 4.35 -2.72 13.51
N LEU A 29 4.56 -3.63 12.55
CA LEU A 29 3.76 -3.68 11.31
C LEU A 29 2.29 -4.03 11.56
N GLN A 30 1.99 -4.89 12.53
CA GLN A 30 0.62 -5.20 12.92
C GLN A 30 -0.06 -3.99 13.58
N SER A 31 0.64 -3.32 14.51
CA SER A 31 0.13 -2.13 15.18
C SER A 31 -0.05 -0.93 14.24
N ALA A 32 0.78 -0.81 13.18
CA ALA A 32 0.70 0.29 12.23
C ALA A 32 -0.68 0.43 11.55
N PHE A 33 -1.43 -0.67 11.43
CA PHE A 33 -2.82 -0.65 10.94
C PHE A 33 -3.79 0.03 11.91
N THR A 34 -3.67 -0.26 13.21
CA THR A 34 -4.58 0.26 14.25
C THR A 34 -4.16 1.64 14.74
N GLU A 35 -2.88 1.95 14.72
CA GLU A 35 -2.30 3.24 15.14
C GLU A 35 -2.33 4.31 14.03
N HIS A 36 -2.98 4.02 12.90
CA HIS A 36 -3.10 4.93 11.75
C HIS A 36 -1.74 5.44 11.21
N GLU A 37 -0.71 4.59 11.29
CA GLU A 37 0.62 4.93 10.81
C GLU A 37 0.74 4.71 9.30
N PHE A 38 -0.03 3.77 8.74
CA PHE A 38 -0.19 3.67 7.30
C PHE A 38 -1.09 4.80 6.77
N TYR A 39 -0.67 5.42 5.67
CA TYR A 39 -1.44 6.43 4.95
C TYR A 39 -1.21 6.33 3.44
N LEU A 40 -2.06 7.00 2.66
CA LEU A 40 -1.97 7.05 1.20
C LEU A 40 -1.59 8.45 0.74
N ASP A 41 -0.48 8.55 -0.01
CA ASP A 41 -0.22 9.68 -0.89
C ASP A 41 -0.93 9.44 -2.23
N TYR A 42 -1.28 10.52 -2.95
CA TYR A 42 -1.92 10.42 -4.26
C TYR A 42 -1.08 11.13 -5.31
N GLN A 43 -0.59 10.38 -6.29
CA GLN A 43 0.16 10.92 -7.42
C GLN A 43 -0.78 11.13 -8.60
N ALA A 44 -0.95 12.40 -9.01
CA ALA A 44 -1.79 12.74 -10.15
C ALA A 44 -1.28 12.11 -11.46
N GLN A 45 -2.19 11.50 -12.21
CA GLN A 45 -1.95 10.98 -13.55
C GLN A 45 -2.63 11.93 -14.54
N CYS A 46 -1.85 12.55 -15.43
CA CYS A 46 -2.35 13.53 -16.39
C CYS A 46 -2.04 13.10 -17.83
N ASN A 47 -2.87 13.53 -18.78
CA ASN A 47 -2.55 13.42 -20.20
C ASN A 47 -1.44 14.42 -20.61
N ILE A 48 -1.00 14.35 -21.87
CA ILE A 48 0.04 15.23 -22.43
C ILE A 48 -0.31 16.73 -22.38
N ASN A 49 -1.60 17.06 -22.26
CA ASN A 49 -2.11 18.43 -22.18
C ASN A 49 -2.27 18.92 -20.73
N GLY A 50 -1.91 18.10 -19.74
CA GLY A 50 -2.06 18.41 -18.32
C GLY A 50 -3.47 18.19 -17.76
N THR A 51 -4.38 17.56 -18.51
CA THR A 51 -5.70 17.17 -17.98
C THR A 51 -5.55 15.99 -17.03
N LEU A 52 -6.09 16.12 -15.82
CA LEU A 52 -6.13 15.05 -14.83
C LEU A 52 -6.99 13.88 -15.33
N LEU A 53 -6.41 12.69 -15.38
CA LEU A 53 -7.07 11.44 -15.74
C LEU A 53 -7.47 10.64 -14.48
N GLY A 54 -6.67 10.76 -13.42
CA GLY A 54 -6.86 10.03 -12.17
C GLY A 54 -5.69 10.28 -11.22
N ALA A 55 -5.60 9.45 -10.18
CA ALA A 55 -4.43 9.45 -9.32
C ALA A 55 -4.10 8.04 -8.82
N GLU A 56 -2.81 7.77 -8.67
CA GLU A 56 -2.30 6.56 -8.07
C GLU A 56 -2.16 6.73 -6.56
N ALA A 57 -2.80 5.85 -5.81
CA ALA A 57 -2.70 5.75 -4.36
C ALA A 57 -1.43 4.97 -3.99
N LEU A 58 -0.53 5.67 -3.31
CA LEU A 58 0.79 5.18 -2.93
C LEU A 58 0.86 5.06 -1.42
N VAL A 59 1.00 3.82 -0.94
CA VAL A 59 1.10 3.57 0.50
C VAL A 59 2.39 4.13 1.07
N ARG A 60 2.29 4.66 2.29
CA ARG A 60 3.37 5.21 3.10
C ARG A 60 3.19 4.72 4.52
N TRP A 61 4.30 4.60 5.23
CA TRP A 61 4.28 4.33 6.66
C TRP A 61 4.92 5.48 7.41
N ARG A 62 4.14 6.20 8.20
CA ARG A 62 4.63 7.21 9.14
C ARG A 62 5.16 6.52 10.39
N HIS A 63 6.38 6.03 10.32
CA HIS A 63 7.04 5.36 11.43
C HIS A 63 7.36 6.36 12.56
N PRO A 64 7.08 6.05 13.85
CA PRO A 64 7.23 7.02 14.94
C PRO A 64 8.65 7.57 15.12
N GLN A 65 9.68 6.74 14.83
CA GLN A 65 11.08 7.13 14.99
C GLN A 65 11.79 7.49 13.68
N GLN A 66 11.28 7.02 12.53
CA GLN A 66 11.97 7.18 11.24
C GLN A 66 11.29 8.17 10.30
N GLY A 67 10.12 8.66 10.67
CA GLY A 67 9.30 9.48 9.79
C GLY A 67 8.69 8.64 8.67
N THR A 68 8.52 9.24 7.50
CA THR A 68 7.88 8.57 6.37
C THR A 68 8.82 7.55 5.72
N LEU A 69 8.40 6.28 5.78
CA LEU A 69 8.99 5.17 5.04
C LEU A 69 8.20 4.90 3.76
N LEU A 70 8.94 4.50 2.72
CA LEU A 70 8.40 4.17 1.41
C LEU A 70 8.14 2.67 1.31
N PRO A 71 7.31 2.21 0.35
CA PRO A 71 6.96 0.79 0.22
C PRO A 71 8.18 -0.15 0.18
N TYR A 72 9.26 0.24 -0.51
CA TYR A 72 10.48 -0.56 -0.58
C TYR A 72 11.14 -0.83 0.79
N ASP A 73 10.86 0.01 1.79
CA ASP A 73 11.43 -0.17 3.13
C ASP A 73 10.72 -1.28 3.92
N PHE A 74 9.41 -1.51 3.69
CA PHE A 74 8.60 -2.37 4.56
C PHE A 74 7.79 -3.48 3.86
N LEU A 75 7.57 -3.42 2.54
CA LEU A 75 6.77 -4.43 1.82
C LEU A 75 7.35 -5.83 1.94
N ASP A 76 8.68 -5.99 1.84
CA ASP A 76 9.34 -7.31 2.00
C ASP A 76 9.06 -7.93 3.38
N SER A 77 8.90 -7.10 4.41
CA SER A 77 8.57 -7.58 5.76
C SER A 77 7.09 -7.93 5.89
N LEU A 78 6.19 -7.14 5.29
CA LEU A 78 4.77 -7.49 5.23
C LEU A 78 4.56 -8.82 4.49
N GLU A 79 5.28 -9.06 3.40
CA GLU A 79 5.22 -10.34 2.68
C GLU A 79 5.73 -11.49 3.54
N ARG A 80 6.92 -11.33 4.14
CA ARG A 80 7.50 -12.34 5.04
C ARG A 80 6.58 -12.70 6.19
N PHE A 81 5.84 -11.74 6.74
CA PHE A 81 4.93 -11.95 7.86
C PHE A 81 3.48 -12.27 7.45
N GLY A 82 3.19 -12.42 6.15
CA GLY A 82 1.85 -12.74 5.66
C GLY A 82 0.82 -11.62 5.84
N LEU A 83 1.26 -10.37 5.95
CA LEU A 83 0.43 -9.18 6.18
C LEU A 83 0.04 -8.43 4.89
N MET A 84 0.52 -8.89 3.73
CA MET A 84 0.22 -8.25 2.44
C MET A 84 -1.28 -8.19 2.13
N HIS A 85 -2.00 -9.25 2.46
CA HIS A 85 -3.45 -9.30 2.27
C HIS A 85 -4.18 -8.21 3.07
N ALA A 86 -3.82 -8.07 4.35
CA ALA A 86 -4.36 -7.03 5.23
C ALA A 86 -4.03 -5.63 4.69
N LEU A 87 -2.81 -5.43 4.19
CA LEU A 87 -2.41 -4.17 3.56
C LEU A 87 -3.27 -3.85 2.33
N ASN A 88 -3.41 -4.80 1.40
CA ASN A 88 -4.13 -4.56 0.15
C ASN A 88 -5.61 -4.25 0.39
N LEU A 89 -6.25 -4.94 1.34
CA LEU A 89 -7.63 -4.62 1.73
C LEU A 89 -7.73 -3.26 2.41
N TRP A 90 -6.79 -2.93 3.29
CA TRP A 90 -6.75 -1.61 3.92
C TRP A 90 -6.60 -0.49 2.87
N ILE A 91 -5.73 -0.68 1.87
CA ILE A 91 -5.57 0.28 0.75
C ILE A 91 -6.89 0.40 -0.02
N ALA A 92 -7.50 -0.71 -0.42
CA ALA A 92 -8.74 -0.70 -1.20
C ALA A 92 -9.90 -0.02 -0.45
N ASP A 93 -10.02 -0.25 0.86
CA ASP A 93 -11.04 0.38 1.70
C ASP A 93 -10.85 1.91 1.76
N ASN A 94 -9.61 2.38 1.98
CA ASN A 94 -9.30 3.81 2.01
C ASN A 94 -9.49 4.49 0.65
N VAL A 95 -9.10 3.83 -0.45
CA VAL A 95 -9.29 4.35 -1.81
C VAL A 95 -10.79 4.46 -2.13
N CYS A 96 -11.58 3.43 -1.82
CA CYS A 96 -13.03 3.46 -2.06
C CYS A 96 -13.74 4.49 -1.17
N GLN A 97 -13.29 4.66 0.07
CA GLN A 97 -13.80 5.71 0.95
C GLN A 97 -13.55 7.11 0.37
N LEU A 98 -12.34 7.36 -0.15
CA LEU A 98 -12.04 8.64 -0.80
C LEU A 98 -12.86 8.82 -2.08
N LEU A 99 -12.95 7.79 -2.93
CA LEU A 99 -13.78 7.81 -4.13
C LEU A 99 -15.23 8.17 -3.80
N GLN A 100 -15.82 7.59 -2.74
CA GLN A 100 -17.20 7.89 -2.36
C GLN A 100 -17.40 9.38 -2.05
N ARG A 101 -16.47 9.97 -1.28
CA ARG A 101 -16.52 11.39 -0.93
C ARG A 101 -16.41 12.27 -2.17
N VAL A 102 -15.39 12.03 -2.99
CA VAL A 102 -15.14 12.82 -4.21
C VAL A 102 -16.25 12.65 -5.24
N HIS A 103 -16.79 11.43 -5.40
CA HIS A 103 -17.85 11.13 -6.34
C HIS A 103 -19.13 11.90 -6.03
N ARG A 104 -19.45 12.07 -4.74
CA ARG A 104 -20.64 12.82 -4.31
C ARG A 104 -20.47 14.33 -4.35
N GLU A 105 -19.27 14.83 -4.10
CA GLU A 105 -19.04 16.25 -3.81
C GLU A 105 -18.36 17.02 -4.95
N ILE A 106 -17.55 16.36 -5.78
CA ILE A 106 -16.58 17.05 -6.66
C ILE A 106 -16.61 16.50 -8.09
N SER A 107 -16.30 15.21 -8.25
CA SER A 107 -16.13 14.61 -9.58
C SER A 107 -16.56 13.14 -9.55
N PRO A 108 -17.70 12.79 -10.18
CA PRO A 108 -18.11 11.40 -10.28
C PRO A 108 -17.19 10.57 -11.18
N ASP A 109 -16.33 11.23 -11.96
CA ASP A 109 -15.49 10.62 -12.97
C ASP A 109 -14.06 10.33 -12.50
N LEU A 110 -13.68 10.73 -11.28
CA LEU A 110 -12.33 10.46 -10.77
C LEU A 110 -12.06 8.94 -10.75
N ILE A 111 -10.91 8.56 -11.31
CA ILE A 111 -10.37 7.21 -11.24
C ILE A 111 -9.22 7.23 -10.26
N LEU A 112 -9.23 6.30 -9.30
CA LEU A 112 -8.09 6.04 -8.43
C LEU A 112 -7.52 4.67 -8.74
N SER A 113 -6.20 4.57 -8.73
CA SER A 113 -5.49 3.31 -8.87
C SER A 113 -4.68 2.97 -7.62
N PHE A 114 -4.35 1.70 -7.42
CA PHE A 114 -3.34 1.30 -6.44
C PHE A 114 -2.58 0.06 -6.90
N ASN A 115 -1.38 -0.10 -6.37
CA ASN A 115 -0.50 -1.21 -6.72
C ASN A 115 -0.84 -2.51 -6.01
N LEU A 116 -0.83 -3.62 -6.75
CA LEU A 116 -0.96 -4.97 -6.24
C LEU A 116 0.17 -5.87 -6.79
N PRO A 117 0.94 -6.57 -5.92
CA PRO A 117 1.88 -7.58 -6.38
C PRO A 117 1.17 -8.73 -7.10
N LEU A 118 1.74 -9.20 -8.21
CA LEU A 118 1.13 -10.23 -9.06
C LEU A 118 0.75 -11.52 -8.30
N ALA A 119 1.54 -11.90 -7.28
CA ALA A 119 1.30 -13.09 -6.46
C ALA A 119 -0.03 -13.01 -5.67
N GLN A 120 -0.53 -11.81 -5.39
CA GLN A 120 -1.77 -11.58 -4.64
C GLN A 120 -3.02 -11.56 -5.54
N LEU A 121 -2.84 -11.44 -6.87
CA LEU A 121 -3.98 -11.33 -7.81
C LEU A 121 -4.77 -12.64 -7.93
N TYR A 122 -4.11 -13.78 -7.80
CA TYR A 122 -4.69 -15.10 -8.10
C TYR A 122 -5.46 -15.72 -6.94
N THR A 123 -5.63 -15.02 -5.81
CA THR A 123 -6.42 -15.54 -4.69
C THR A 123 -7.90 -15.19 -4.90
N THR A 124 -8.76 -16.21 -4.93
CA THR A 124 -10.21 -16.03 -5.11
C THR A 124 -10.80 -15.10 -4.04
N GLU A 125 -10.26 -15.21 -2.82
CA GLU A 125 -10.65 -14.40 -1.66
C GLU A 125 -10.45 -12.90 -1.89
N PHE A 126 -9.34 -12.48 -2.49
CA PHE A 126 -9.05 -11.06 -2.68
C PHE A 126 -10.05 -10.42 -3.65
N SER A 127 -10.38 -11.11 -4.75
CA SER A 127 -11.37 -10.61 -5.72
C SER A 127 -12.76 -10.41 -5.11
N GLU A 128 -13.21 -11.34 -4.26
CA GLU A 128 -14.48 -11.25 -3.54
C GLU A 128 -14.49 -10.08 -2.56
N GLN A 129 -13.39 -9.91 -1.82
CA GLN A 129 -13.28 -8.83 -0.85
C GLN A 129 -13.22 -7.45 -1.51
N ILE A 130 -12.56 -7.29 -2.66
CA ILE A 130 -12.61 -6.05 -3.44
C ILE A 130 -14.05 -5.77 -3.91
N GLY A 131 -14.78 -6.78 -4.38
CA GLY A 131 -16.20 -6.65 -4.72
C GLY A 131 -17.04 -6.15 -3.54
N ASN A 132 -16.81 -6.72 -2.35
CA ASN A 132 -17.48 -6.32 -1.11
C ASN A 132 -17.15 -4.86 -0.71
N VAL A 133 -15.90 -4.42 -0.90
CA VAL A 133 -15.48 -3.04 -0.62
C VAL A 133 -16.15 -2.06 -1.60
N LEU A 134 -16.14 -2.36 -2.90
CA LEU A 134 -16.82 -1.54 -3.91
C LEU A 134 -18.31 -1.38 -3.60
N GLN A 135 -18.97 -2.49 -3.24
CA GLN A 135 -20.39 -2.47 -2.88
C GLN A 135 -20.66 -1.67 -1.60
N ARG A 136 -19.81 -1.81 -0.57
CA ARG A 136 -19.93 -1.07 0.70
C ARG A 136 -19.91 0.44 0.50
N TYR A 137 -19.07 0.92 -0.42
CA TYR A 137 -18.92 2.34 -0.70
C TYR A 137 -19.76 2.84 -1.90
N ASP A 138 -20.53 1.96 -2.54
CA ASP A 138 -21.34 2.25 -3.72
C ASP A 138 -20.50 2.83 -4.88
N ILE A 139 -19.34 2.20 -5.13
CA ILE A 139 -18.38 2.65 -6.14
C ILE A 139 -18.52 1.78 -7.40
N PRO A 140 -18.77 2.40 -8.57
CA PRO A 140 -18.71 1.69 -9.84
C PRO A 140 -17.32 1.11 -10.07
N ALA A 141 -17.23 -0.18 -10.44
CA ALA A 141 -15.95 -0.88 -10.59
C ALA A 141 -14.99 -0.21 -11.58
N ASN A 142 -15.49 0.55 -12.56
CA ASN A 142 -14.67 1.30 -13.52
C ASN A 142 -13.99 2.56 -12.93
N ARG A 143 -14.15 2.84 -11.63
CA ARG A 143 -13.50 3.95 -10.93
C ARG A 143 -12.30 3.52 -10.08
N LEU A 144 -12.14 2.22 -9.87
CA LEU A 144 -11.01 1.64 -9.16
C LEU A 144 -10.17 0.83 -10.15
N VAL A 145 -8.89 1.17 -10.28
CA VAL A 145 -7.93 0.43 -11.11
C VAL A 145 -6.91 -0.25 -10.21
N ILE A 146 -6.66 -1.53 -10.45
CA ILE A 146 -5.57 -2.25 -9.77
C ILE A 146 -4.41 -2.32 -10.75
N GLU A 147 -3.30 -1.69 -10.38
CA GLU A 147 -2.06 -1.72 -11.15
C GLU A 147 -1.23 -2.92 -10.69
N LEU A 148 -0.92 -3.81 -11.63
CA LEU A 148 -0.10 -4.98 -11.33
C LEU A 148 1.36 -4.58 -11.30
N LEU A 149 1.98 -4.70 -10.13
CA LEU A 149 3.43 -4.57 -10.02
C LEU A 149 4.10 -5.79 -10.66
N GLY A 150 4.57 -5.61 -11.89
CA GLY A 150 5.59 -6.46 -12.50
C GLY A 150 6.98 -6.01 -12.03
N ILE A 151 7.89 -6.96 -11.87
CA ILE A 151 9.29 -6.69 -11.48
C ILE A 151 9.84 -5.60 -12.41
N MET A 152 10.20 -4.43 -11.86
CA MET A 152 10.89 -3.39 -12.61
C MET A 152 12.29 -3.91 -12.96
N ILE A 153 12.42 -4.59 -14.10
CA ILE A 153 13.73 -4.93 -14.67
C ILE A 153 14.21 -3.71 -15.45
N CYS A 154 15.02 -2.87 -14.81
CA CYS A 154 15.88 -1.93 -15.54
C CYS A 154 16.93 -2.73 -16.31
N LEU A 155 16.63 -3.15 -17.54
CA LEU A 155 17.67 -3.51 -18.50
C LEU A 155 18.26 -2.20 -19.04
N ALA A 156 19.37 -1.75 -18.44
CA ALA A 156 20.23 -0.78 -19.09
C ALA A 156 20.85 -1.48 -20.32
N ILE A 157 20.18 -1.37 -21.47
CA ILE A 157 20.78 -1.69 -22.77
C ILE A 157 21.68 -0.49 -23.10
N ARG A 158 22.97 -0.79 -23.27
CA ARG A 158 24.07 0.18 -23.47
C ARG A 158 23.83 1.18 -24.60
#